data_AF-A0A8B6BR23-F1
#
_entry.id   AF-A0A8B6BR23-F1
#
_cell.length_a   1.000
_cell.length_b   1.000
_cell.length_c   1.000
_cell.angle_alpha   90.00
_cell.angle_beta   90.00
_cell.angle_gamma   90.00
#
_symmetry.space_group_name_H-M   'P 1'
#
loop_
_entity.id
_entity.type
_entity.pdbx_description
1 polymer ?
#
loop_
_entity_poly.entity_id
_entity_poly.type
_entity_poly.pdbx_seq_one_letter_code
_entity_poly.pdbx_strand_id
1 'polypeptide(L)'
;MEVNPNCGFVKYNSPIECHQANCDKQLVLKSVYPLSIQEIKERGEAFTKTLTLTKEEAEIIEQKSKEQSKSADWHAARVYRLTASNFHRIAFRRDSTEATKLLSSLLYNKCKPTYAMQFGLEQEDTSAQRFVQDMTNRNTSTSFSIQLEKKGFIIDIDHPYLGASVDRIATINDQKYIVELKNPPSTWNLSIEDAAGKLSCLKIDENNVVTLNRRNAYFTQVQGQMAVLNIHNCYFVLCTKSDIHVEYVKFDKHFWKSVMSKLKTFYNNIFLSEIVYPSVKYGLPALDIGKFKT
;
A
#
# COMPACT_ATOMS: atom_id res chain seq x y z
N MET A 1 -31.83 10.52 -20.70
CA MET A 1 -31.70 10.86 -19.27
C MET A 1 -30.39 11.59 -19.12
N GLU A 2 -30.46 12.87 -18.80
CA GLU A 2 -29.33 13.79 -18.68
C GLU A 2 -28.44 13.38 -17.50
N VAL A 3 -27.14 13.28 -17.75
CA VAL A 3 -26.13 12.91 -16.75
C VAL A 3 -25.56 14.20 -16.16
N ASN A 4 -25.80 14.40 -14.87
CA ASN A 4 -25.35 15.53 -14.07
C ASN A 4 -23.79 15.54 -13.94
N PRO A 5 -23.08 16.62 -14.33
CA PRO A 5 -21.62 16.63 -14.47
C PRO A 5 -20.80 16.91 -13.20
N ASN A 6 -21.37 16.88 -11.99
CA ASN A 6 -20.66 17.24 -10.75
C ASN A 6 -20.18 16.04 -9.89
N CYS A 7 -19.48 15.08 -10.49
CA CYS A 7 -18.77 14.04 -9.73
C CYS A 7 -17.29 14.04 -10.11
N GLY A 8 -16.39 14.19 -9.13
CA GLY A 8 -14.93 14.29 -9.25
C GLY A 8 -14.21 13.09 -9.90
N PHE A 9 -14.95 12.17 -10.52
CA PHE A 9 -14.47 11.00 -11.24
C PHE A 9 -14.01 11.27 -12.69
N VAL A 10 -14.26 12.46 -13.25
CA VAL A 10 -13.87 12.78 -14.64
C VAL A 10 -12.37 13.10 -14.80
N LYS A 11 -11.64 13.38 -13.71
CA LYS A 11 -10.20 13.70 -13.81
C LYS A 11 -9.27 12.52 -14.11
N TYR A 12 -9.76 11.27 -14.00
CA TYR A 12 -8.91 10.08 -14.13
C TYR A 12 -9.35 9.05 -15.16
N ASN A 13 -10.39 9.32 -15.96
CA ASN A 13 -10.85 8.40 -17.00
C ASN A 13 -11.02 9.10 -18.36
N SER A 14 -9.92 9.16 -19.13
CA SER A 14 -10.04 8.86 -20.55
C SER A 14 -9.75 7.36 -20.69
N PRO A 15 -10.68 6.53 -21.19
CA PRO A 15 -10.46 5.10 -21.34
C PRO A 15 -9.23 4.87 -22.24
N ILE A 16 -8.27 4.10 -21.75
CA ILE A 16 -7.32 3.42 -22.64
C ILE A 16 -8.15 2.33 -23.31
N GLU A 17 -8.57 2.58 -24.54
CA GLU A 17 -9.06 1.54 -25.42
C GLU A 17 -8.05 0.39 -25.43
N CYS A 18 -8.53 -0.80 -25.07
CA CYS A 18 -7.81 -2.04 -25.30
C CYS A 18 -7.80 -2.31 -26.80
N HIS A 19 -6.90 -1.66 -27.52
CA HIS A 19 -6.54 -2.05 -28.87
C HIS A 19 -5.06 -2.43 -28.91
N GLN A 20 -4.84 -3.55 -29.58
CA GLN A 20 -3.56 -4.15 -29.91
C GLN A 20 -2.56 -3.08 -30.37
N ALA A 21 -1.30 -3.32 -30.03
CA ALA A 21 -0.10 -2.64 -30.53
C ALA A 21 -0.36 -1.61 -31.64
N ASN A 22 -0.43 -0.35 -31.26
CA ASN A 22 0.01 0.73 -32.14
C ASN A 22 0.90 1.66 -31.33
N CYS A 23 2.20 1.49 -31.54
CA CYS A 23 3.19 2.54 -31.36
C CYS A 23 2.67 3.80 -32.08
N ASP A 24 2.95 4.98 -31.53
CA ASP A 24 2.65 6.28 -32.15
C ASP A 24 1.22 6.83 -32.03
N LYS A 25 0.88 7.34 -30.83
CA LYS A 25 0.22 8.65 -30.71
C LYS A 25 0.86 9.46 -29.59
N GLN A 26 1.78 10.33 -30.01
CA GLN A 26 2.49 11.31 -29.21
C GLN A 26 1.53 12.27 -28.49
N LEU A 27 1.68 12.38 -27.18
CA LEU A 27 1.69 13.68 -26.50
C LEU A 27 3.13 13.94 -26.07
N VAL A 28 3.99 14.20 -27.06
CA VAL A 28 5.26 14.86 -26.80
C VAL A 28 4.90 16.31 -26.55
N LEU A 29 4.79 16.70 -25.29
CA LEU A 29 4.88 18.10 -24.91
C LEU A 29 6.27 18.58 -25.33
N LYS A 30 6.37 19.11 -26.55
CA LYS A 30 7.53 19.88 -27.04
C LYS A 30 7.62 21.16 -26.19
N SER A 31 8.19 21.09 -24.98
CA SER A 31 8.86 22.26 -24.43
C SER A 31 10.23 22.33 -25.11
N VAL A 32 10.54 23.48 -25.71
CA VAL A 32 11.74 23.69 -26.53
C VAL A 32 13.03 23.68 -25.69
N TYR A 33 12.92 23.60 -24.35
CA TYR A 33 14.03 23.49 -23.42
C TYR A 33 13.68 22.53 -22.26
N PRO A 34 14.68 21.88 -21.62
CA PRO A 34 14.45 21.16 -20.37
C PRO A 34 13.91 22.13 -19.32
N LEU A 35 12.90 21.69 -18.55
CA LEU A 35 12.32 22.50 -17.49
C LEU A 35 13.39 22.80 -16.43
N SER A 36 13.37 24.03 -15.91
CA SER A 36 14.11 24.37 -14.71
C SER A 36 13.60 23.59 -13.51
N ILE A 37 14.45 23.40 -12.49
CA ILE A 37 14.05 22.75 -11.23
C ILE A 37 12.88 23.49 -10.58
N GLN A 38 12.83 24.82 -10.70
CA GLN A 38 11.75 25.64 -10.17
C GLN A 38 10.42 25.34 -10.86
N GLU A 39 10.39 25.24 -12.19
CA GLU A 39 9.19 24.86 -12.93
C GLU A 39 8.70 23.44 -12.58
N ILE A 40 9.62 22.49 -12.35
CA ILE A 40 9.25 21.13 -11.92
C ILE A 40 8.62 21.16 -10.52
N LYS A 41 9.18 21.94 -9.58
CA LYS A 41 8.60 22.13 -8.24
C LYS A 41 7.19 22.72 -8.33
N GLU A 42 7.01 23.80 -9.07
CA GLU A 42 5.71 24.48 -9.25
C GLU A 42 4.65 23.55 -9.87
N ARG A 43 5.04 22.77 -10.89
CA ARG A 43 4.16 21.75 -11.47
C ARG A 43 3.81 20.65 -10.46
N GLY A 44 4.76 20.20 -9.66
CA GLY A 44 4.54 19.19 -8.61
C GLY A 44 3.57 19.68 -7.52
N GLU A 45 3.70 20.94 -7.10
CA GLU A 45 2.78 21.57 -6.15
C GLU A 45 1.38 21.71 -6.75
N ALA A 46 1.27 22.16 -8.00
CA ALA A 46 0.00 22.23 -8.72
C ALA A 46 -0.65 20.84 -8.84
N PHE A 47 0.13 19.80 -9.14
CA PHE A 47 -0.36 18.42 -9.21
C PHE A 47 -0.86 17.91 -7.86
N THR A 48 -0.14 18.18 -6.77
CA THR A 48 -0.54 17.73 -5.42
C THR A 48 -1.90 18.30 -5.02
N LYS A 49 -2.21 19.54 -5.39
CA LYS A 49 -3.55 20.13 -5.18
C LYS A 49 -4.66 19.34 -5.89
N THR A 50 -4.36 18.70 -7.02
CA THR A 50 -5.34 17.85 -7.74
C THR A 50 -5.63 16.52 -7.05
N LEU A 51 -4.75 16.06 -6.15
CA LEU A 51 -4.94 14.83 -5.37
C LEU A 51 -5.80 15.01 -4.14
N THR A 52 -6.09 16.25 -3.74
CA THR A 52 -6.91 16.54 -2.56
C THR A 52 -8.34 16.05 -2.80
N LEU A 53 -8.89 15.37 -1.81
CA LEU A 53 -10.21 14.76 -1.85
C LEU A 53 -10.94 15.12 -0.57
N THR A 54 -12.25 15.26 -0.68
CA THR A 54 -13.15 15.23 0.47
C THR A 54 -13.21 13.81 1.06
N LYS A 55 -13.70 13.70 2.29
CA LYS A 55 -13.88 12.40 2.95
C LYS A 55 -14.87 11.54 2.17
N GLU A 56 -15.93 12.14 1.67
CA GLU A 56 -16.98 11.49 0.88
C GLU A 56 -16.44 10.96 -0.45
N GLU A 57 -15.59 11.73 -1.14
CA GLU A 57 -14.94 11.26 -2.38
C GLU A 57 -13.99 10.08 -2.12
N ALA A 58 -13.21 10.13 -1.03
CA ALA A 58 -12.34 9.03 -0.65
C ALA A 58 -13.14 7.77 -0.27
N GLU A 59 -14.27 7.93 0.42
CA GLU A 59 -15.19 6.83 0.73
C GLU A 59 -15.78 6.20 -0.55
N ILE A 60 -16.19 7.01 -1.53
CA ILE A 60 -16.66 6.49 -2.82
C ILE A 60 -15.57 5.69 -3.54
N ILE A 61 -14.32 6.16 -3.52
CA ILE A 61 -13.18 5.44 -4.09
C ILE A 61 -12.98 4.11 -3.37
N GLU A 62 -13.01 4.09 -2.03
CA GLU A 62 -12.89 2.87 -1.24
C GLU A 62 -13.98 1.87 -1.62
N GLN A 63 -15.24 2.31 -1.70
CA GLN A 63 -16.37 1.44 -2.05
C GLN A 63 -16.23 0.81 -3.44
N LYS A 64 -15.86 1.60 -4.45
CA LYS A 64 -15.65 1.11 -5.83
C LYS A 64 -14.42 0.19 -5.96
N SER A 65 -13.48 0.31 -5.03
CA SER A 65 -12.23 -0.46 -5.03
C SER A 65 -12.24 -1.66 -4.07
N LYS A 66 -13.40 -2.04 -3.52
CA LYS A 66 -13.57 -3.15 -2.56
C LYS A 66 -13.04 -4.51 -3.02
N GLU A 67 -13.12 -4.80 -4.32
CA GLU A 67 -12.58 -6.03 -4.91
C GLU A 67 -11.05 -6.00 -5.15
N GLN A 68 -10.40 -4.94 -4.65
CA GLN A 68 -8.96 -4.73 -4.66
C GLN A 68 -8.30 -5.04 -6.01
N SER A 69 -7.42 -6.04 -6.08
CA SER A 69 -6.66 -6.36 -7.30
C SER A 69 -7.52 -6.69 -8.52
N LYS A 70 -8.80 -7.04 -8.33
CA LYS A 70 -9.77 -7.29 -9.41
C LYS A 70 -10.48 -6.01 -9.88
N SER A 71 -10.39 -4.91 -9.13
CA SER A 71 -11.04 -3.62 -9.44
C SER A 71 -10.11 -2.70 -10.22
N ALA A 72 -10.57 -2.20 -11.36
CA ALA A 72 -9.85 -1.17 -12.12
C ALA A 72 -9.74 0.15 -11.32
N ASP A 73 -10.78 0.51 -10.57
CA ASP A 73 -10.78 1.69 -9.70
C ASP A 73 -9.70 1.60 -8.61
N TRP A 74 -9.47 0.39 -8.08
CA TRP A 74 -8.38 0.14 -7.13
C TRP A 74 -7.01 0.42 -7.74
N HIS A 75 -6.76 -0.05 -8.97
CA HIS A 75 -5.51 0.23 -9.66
C HIS A 75 -5.36 1.73 -9.96
N ALA A 76 -6.41 2.37 -10.46
CA ALA A 76 -6.43 3.80 -10.79
C ALA A 76 -6.15 4.69 -9.56
N ALA A 77 -6.77 4.39 -8.43
CA ALA A 77 -6.59 5.15 -7.19
C ALA A 77 -5.15 5.11 -6.66
N ARG A 78 -4.37 4.07 -7.01
CA ARG A 78 -3.01 3.83 -6.52
C ARG A 78 -1.90 4.48 -7.35
N VAL A 79 -2.15 4.79 -8.64
CA VAL A 79 -1.08 5.18 -9.60
C VAL A 79 -0.20 6.31 -9.10
N TYR A 80 -0.79 7.34 -8.48
CA TYR A 80 -0.07 8.55 -8.05
C TYR A 80 0.18 8.62 -6.53
N ARG A 81 0.02 7.50 -5.84
CA ARG A 81 0.12 7.41 -4.37
C ARG A 81 1.16 6.39 -3.96
N LEU A 82 1.85 6.68 -2.86
CA LEU A 82 2.68 5.70 -2.18
C LEU A 82 1.76 4.77 -1.38
N THR A 83 1.98 3.46 -1.50
CA THR A 83 1.12 2.45 -0.86
C THR A 83 1.80 1.81 0.33
N ALA A 84 1.05 1.44 1.38
CA ALA A 84 1.61 0.86 2.60
C ALA A 84 2.59 -0.31 2.38
N SER A 85 2.28 -1.22 1.44
CA SER A 85 3.16 -2.35 1.08
C SER A 85 4.52 -1.95 0.49
N ASN A 86 4.67 -0.70 0.04
CA ASN A 86 5.91 -0.15 -0.51
C ASN A 86 6.63 0.82 0.44
N PHE A 87 6.03 1.19 1.58
CA PHE A 87 6.62 2.17 2.49
C PHE A 87 8.00 1.76 2.99
N HIS A 88 8.21 0.47 3.28
CA HIS A 88 9.51 -0.03 3.71
C HIS A 88 10.61 0.21 2.66
N ARG A 89 10.30 -0.10 1.38
CA ARG A 89 11.23 0.05 0.25
C ARG A 89 11.65 1.51 0.06
N ILE A 90 10.81 2.45 0.46
CA ILE A 90 11.06 3.88 0.37
C ILE A 90 11.83 4.36 1.60
N ALA A 91 11.31 4.10 2.81
CA ALA A 91 11.85 4.63 4.06
C ALA A 91 13.17 3.98 4.51
N PHE A 92 13.48 2.78 4.03
CA PHE A 92 14.73 2.08 4.34
C PHE A 92 15.65 1.94 3.12
N ARG A 93 15.35 2.65 2.02
CA ARG A 93 16.31 2.82 0.92
C ARG A 93 17.56 3.52 1.46
N ARG A 94 18.74 3.09 1.03
CA ARG A 94 19.99 3.82 1.29
C ARG A 94 20.01 5.08 0.45
N ASP A 95 20.45 6.20 1.02
CA ASP A 95 20.51 7.48 0.30
C ASP A 95 21.46 7.44 -0.91
N SER A 96 22.48 6.57 -0.87
CA SER A 96 23.39 6.33 -1.99
C SER A 96 22.80 5.47 -3.12
N THR A 97 21.67 4.79 -2.89
CA THR A 97 20.99 4.00 -3.91
C THR A 97 20.09 4.89 -4.76
N GLU A 98 20.43 4.98 -6.04
CA GLU A 98 19.66 5.67 -7.06
C GLU A 98 18.23 5.09 -7.16
N ALA A 99 17.23 5.97 -7.38
CA ALA A 99 15.82 5.65 -7.21
C ALA A 99 15.11 5.13 -8.48
N THR A 100 15.75 5.11 -9.65
CA THR A 100 15.16 4.76 -10.95
C THR A 100 14.45 3.41 -10.92
N LYS A 101 15.10 2.36 -10.40
CA LYS A 101 14.48 1.02 -10.34
C LYS A 101 13.27 0.99 -9.41
N LEU A 102 13.35 1.68 -8.27
CA LEU A 102 12.23 1.80 -7.34
C LEU A 102 11.08 2.56 -7.99
N LEU A 103 11.36 3.71 -8.58
CA LEU A 103 10.36 4.58 -9.19
C LEU A 103 9.67 3.92 -10.38
N SER A 104 10.44 3.29 -11.27
CA SER A 104 9.91 2.46 -12.36
C SER A 104 8.99 1.36 -11.83
N SER A 105 9.38 0.69 -10.73
CA SER A 105 8.54 -0.35 -10.12
C SER A 105 7.24 0.18 -9.51
N LEU A 106 7.21 1.44 -9.05
CA LEU A 106 6.04 2.04 -8.43
C LEU A 106 5.06 2.62 -9.45
N LEU A 107 5.57 3.24 -10.52
CA LEU A 107 4.75 3.99 -11.49
C LEU A 107 4.42 3.21 -12.77
N TYR A 108 5.32 2.33 -13.23
CA TYR A 108 5.24 1.78 -14.59
C TYR A 108 5.14 0.26 -14.64
N ASN A 109 5.59 -0.43 -13.60
CA ASN A 109 5.61 -1.89 -13.63
C ASN A 109 4.21 -2.49 -13.45
N LYS A 110 3.63 -2.97 -14.54
CA LYS A 110 2.46 -3.86 -14.55
C LYS A 110 2.92 -5.28 -14.29
N CYS A 111 3.24 -5.60 -13.04
CA CYS A 111 3.74 -6.92 -12.70
C CYS A 111 2.63 -7.97 -12.87
N LYS A 112 2.92 -9.05 -13.59
CA LYS A 112 2.02 -10.22 -13.64
C LYS A 112 1.90 -10.81 -12.21
N PRO A 113 0.70 -11.25 -11.79
CA PRO A 113 0.54 -11.94 -10.52
C PRO A 113 1.53 -13.11 -10.42
N THR A 114 2.30 -13.15 -9.33
CA THR A 114 3.18 -14.29 -9.05
C THR A 114 2.39 -15.43 -8.44
N TYR A 115 2.93 -16.64 -8.47
CA TYR A 115 2.34 -17.80 -7.78
C TYR A 115 2.05 -17.51 -6.31
N ALA A 116 2.99 -16.86 -5.60
CA ALA A 116 2.79 -16.51 -4.19
C ALA A 116 1.66 -15.50 -3.96
N MET A 117 1.46 -14.56 -4.89
CA MET A 117 0.33 -13.62 -4.81
C MET A 117 -1.00 -14.31 -5.06
N GLN A 118 -1.08 -15.19 -6.06
CA GLN A 118 -2.29 -15.96 -6.37
C GLN A 118 -2.66 -16.89 -5.22
N PHE A 119 -1.67 -17.64 -4.71
CA PHE A 119 -1.83 -18.49 -3.54
C PHE A 119 -2.32 -17.71 -2.32
N GLY A 120 -1.73 -16.52 -2.09
CA GLY A 120 -2.15 -15.63 -1.00
C GLY A 120 -3.62 -15.26 -1.08
N LEU A 121 -4.08 -14.85 -2.27
CA LEU A 121 -5.48 -14.49 -2.54
C LEU A 121 -6.43 -15.68 -2.38
N GLU A 122 -6.04 -16.87 -2.85
CA GLU A 122 -6.83 -18.09 -2.72
C GLU A 122 -7.03 -18.51 -1.25
N GLN A 123 -6.02 -18.31 -0.40
CA GLN A 123 -6.06 -18.70 1.02
C GLN A 123 -6.59 -17.61 1.95
N GLU A 124 -6.86 -16.41 1.45
CA GLU A 124 -7.19 -15.24 2.26
C GLU A 124 -8.47 -15.44 3.08
N ASP A 125 -9.57 -15.89 2.45
CA ASP A 125 -10.85 -16.12 3.14
C ASP A 125 -10.76 -17.26 4.16
N THR A 126 -10.08 -18.36 3.83
CA THR A 126 -9.80 -19.47 4.76
C THR A 126 -9.01 -18.98 5.98
N SER A 127 -8.02 -18.12 5.77
CA SER A 127 -7.17 -17.58 6.83
C SER A 127 -7.93 -16.61 7.73
N ALA A 128 -8.82 -15.80 7.16
CA ALA A 128 -9.71 -14.93 7.91
C ALA A 128 -10.65 -15.73 8.83
N GLN A 129 -11.21 -16.85 8.34
CA GLN A 129 -12.04 -17.74 9.17
C GLN A 129 -11.25 -18.39 10.30
N ARG A 130 -10.03 -18.84 10.02
CA ARG A 130 -9.15 -19.43 11.05
C ARG A 130 -8.73 -18.41 12.11
N PHE A 131 -8.49 -17.16 11.73
CA PHE A 131 -8.29 -16.08 12.68
C PHE A 131 -9.50 -15.91 13.61
N VAL A 132 -10.73 -15.89 13.09
CA VAL A 132 -11.95 -15.79 13.92
C VAL A 132 -12.09 -16.98 14.86
N GLN A 133 -11.80 -18.19 14.36
CA GLN A 133 -11.86 -19.42 15.17
C GLN A 133 -10.83 -19.38 16.30
N ASP A 134 -9.58 -19.03 16.01
CA ASP A 134 -8.51 -18.90 17.00
C ASP A 134 -8.85 -17.87 18.07
N MET A 135 -9.30 -16.68 17.67
CA MET A 135 -9.70 -15.63 18.60
C MET A 135 -10.91 -16.04 19.46
N THR A 136 -11.88 -16.74 18.89
CA THR A 136 -13.04 -17.27 19.63
C THR A 136 -12.62 -18.33 20.64
N ASN A 137 -11.74 -19.27 20.26
CA ASN A 137 -11.26 -20.32 21.14
C ASN A 137 -10.43 -19.78 22.32
N ARG A 138 -9.68 -18.70 22.10
CA ARG A 138 -8.92 -18.01 23.16
C ARG A 138 -9.80 -17.18 24.10
N ASN A 139 -11.06 -16.93 23.74
CA ASN A 139 -11.97 -16.13 24.53
C ASN A 139 -13.04 -17.00 25.20
N THR A 140 -13.07 -17.01 26.53
CA THR A 140 -14.04 -17.80 27.29
C THR A 140 -15.37 -17.06 27.50
N SER A 141 -15.51 -15.83 27.03
CA SER A 141 -16.73 -15.04 27.20
C SER A 141 -17.81 -15.46 26.20
N THR A 142 -19.00 -15.77 26.71
CA THR A 142 -20.18 -16.09 25.89
C THR A 142 -20.70 -14.91 25.08
N SER A 143 -20.29 -13.68 25.39
CA SER A 143 -20.65 -12.46 24.64
C SER A 143 -19.62 -12.05 23.59
N PHE A 144 -18.53 -12.81 23.43
CA PHE A 144 -17.49 -12.48 22.46
C PHE A 144 -18.02 -12.64 21.03
N SER A 145 -17.96 -11.57 20.26
CA SER A 145 -18.28 -11.58 18.83
C SER A 145 -17.23 -10.84 18.03
N ILE A 146 -16.96 -11.35 16.83
CA ILE A 146 -16.06 -10.75 15.86
C ILE A 146 -16.82 -10.57 14.56
N GLN A 147 -16.84 -9.35 14.04
CA GLN A 147 -17.34 -9.07 12.70
C GLN A 147 -16.17 -8.71 11.79
N LEU A 148 -16.04 -9.39 10.66
CA LEU A 148 -15.03 -9.08 9.66
C LEU A 148 -15.65 -8.34 8.48
N GLU A 149 -15.01 -7.27 8.04
CA GLU A 149 -15.35 -6.55 6.81
C GLU A 149 -14.15 -6.47 5.86
N LYS A 150 -14.41 -6.59 4.55
CA LYS A 150 -13.45 -6.25 3.50
C LYS A 150 -13.47 -4.74 3.25
N LYS A 151 -12.32 -4.17 2.93
CA LYS A 151 -12.17 -2.78 2.49
C LYS A 151 -11.50 -2.71 1.13
N GLY A 152 -11.81 -1.66 0.38
CA GLY A 152 -11.10 -1.27 -0.82
C GLY A 152 -9.80 -0.54 -0.50
N PHE A 153 -9.46 0.42 -1.36
CA PHE A 153 -8.30 1.29 -1.16
C PHE A 153 -8.69 2.53 -0.35
N ILE A 154 -8.03 2.71 0.78
CA ILE A 154 -8.20 3.87 1.66
C ILE A 154 -7.11 4.90 1.32
N ILE A 155 -7.50 6.15 1.17
CA ILE A 155 -6.62 7.29 0.93
C ILE A 155 -6.53 8.10 2.24
N ASP A 156 -5.32 8.50 2.62
CA ASP A 156 -5.11 9.42 3.75
C ASP A 156 -5.58 10.82 3.33
N ILE A 157 -6.55 11.40 4.04
CA ILE A 157 -7.13 12.70 3.71
C ILE A 157 -6.14 13.85 3.98
N ASP A 158 -5.35 13.74 5.05
CA ASP A 158 -4.35 14.75 5.43
C ASP A 158 -3.10 14.66 4.54
N HIS A 159 -2.83 13.46 4.02
CA HIS A 159 -1.74 13.19 3.09
C HIS A 159 -2.23 12.42 1.85
N PRO A 160 -2.94 13.08 0.91
CA PRO A 160 -3.59 12.40 -0.22
C PRO A 160 -2.66 11.66 -1.18
N TYR A 161 -1.34 11.82 -1.02
CA TYR A 161 -0.33 11.04 -1.72
C TYR A 161 -0.03 9.68 -1.08
N LEU A 162 -0.67 9.35 0.05
CA LEU A 162 -0.57 8.07 0.72
C LEU A 162 -1.88 7.29 0.60
N GLY A 163 -1.77 5.97 0.59
CA GLY A 163 -2.94 5.10 0.73
C GLY A 163 -2.58 3.67 1.09
N ALA A 164 -3.60 2.90 1.45
CA ALA A 164 -3.45 1.53 1.92
C ALA A 164 -4.66 0.68 1.52
N SER A 165 -4.39 -0.60 1.26
CA SER A 165 -5.42 -1.65 1.38
C SER A 165 -5.12 -2.43 2.65
N VAL A 166 -6.16 -2.98 3.26
CA VAL A 166 -6.06 -3.97 4.34
C VAL A 166 -6.78 -5.23 3.90
N ASP A 167 -6.40 -6.39 4.45
CA ASP A 167 -7.10 -7.63 4.12
C ASP A 167 -8.48 -7.62 4.78
N ARG A 168 -8.55 -7.48 6.11
CA ARG A 168 -9.84 -7.30 6.82
C ARG A 168 -9.77 -6.18 7.85
N ILE A 169 -10.92 -5.64 8.20
CA ILE A 169 -11.15 -4.97 9.49
C ILE A 169 -11.98 -5.90 10.36
N ALA A 170 -11.52 -6.15 11.58
CA ALA A 170 -12.28 -6.85 12.61
C ALA A 170 -12.87 -5.82 13.59
N THR A 171 -14.16 -5.95 13.88
CA THR A 171 -14.81 -5.25 15.00
C THR A 171 -15.01 -6.26 16.12
N ILE A 172 -14.39 -6.00 17.27
CA ILE A 172 -14.43 -6.84 18.47
C ILE A 172 -14.77 -5.95 19.65
N ASN A 173 -15.92 -6.19 20.30
CA ASN A 173 -16.43 -5.35 21.40
C ASN A 173 -16.41 -3.85 21.04
N ASP A 174 -17.00 -3.50 19.89
CA ASP A 174 -17.06 -2.14 19.31
C ASP A 174 -15.71 -1.47 18.98
N GLN A 175 -14.59 -2.18 19.17
CA GLN A 175 -13.26 -1.70 18.81
C GLN A 175 -12.82 -2.30 17.47
N LYS A 176 -12.26 -1.44 16.60
CA LYS A 176 -11.75 -1.85 15.29
C LYS A 176 -10.28 -2.27 15.37
N TYR A 177 -9.96 -3.31 14.62
CA TYR A 177 -8.62 -3.86 14.43
C TYR A 177 -8.40 -4.09 12.94
N ILE A 178 -7.23 -3.69 12.44
CA ILE A 178 -6.76 -4.17 11.15
C ILE A 178 -6.41 -5.65 11.31
N VAL A 179 -6.69 -6.47 10.29
CA VAL A 179 -6.19 -7.85 10.22
C VAL A 179 -5.41 -7.98 8.91
N GLU A 180 -4.11 -8.19 9.04
CA GLU A 180 -3.20 -8.40 7.91
C GLU A 180 -2.83 -9.88 7.86
N LEU A 181 -3.24 -10.56 6.79
CA LEU A 181 -3.12 -12.01 6.59
C LEU A 181 -1.93 -12.32 5.67
N LYS A 182 -1.08 -13.26 6.08
CA LYS A 182 0.05 -13.74 5.28
C LYS A 182 0.02 -15.25 5.12
N ASN A 183 0.00 -15.69 3.86
CA ASN A 183 -0.06 -17.09 3.46
C ASN A 183 1.15 -17.45 2.57
N PRO A 184 2.37 -17.56 3.14
CA PRO A 184 3.57 -17.85 2.35
C PRO A 184 3.55 -19.29 1.81
N PRO A 185 3.49 -19.51 0.48
CA PRO A 185 3.46 -20.87 -0.08
C PRO A 185 4.74 -21.66 0.25
N SER A 186 5.88 -20.99 0.37
CA SER A 186 7.19 -21.60 0.65
C SER A 186 7.27 -22.29 2.00
N THR A 187 6.39 -21.94 2.95
CA THR A 187 6.32 -22.55 4.28
C THR A 187 4.92 -23.07 4.59
N TRP A 188 4.05 -23.22 3.59
CA TRP A 188 2.65 -23.58 3.80
C TRP A 188 2.48 -24.95 4.47
N ASN A 189 3.36 -25.92 4.20
CA ASN A 189 3.26 -27.24 4.81
C ASN A 189 4.09 -27.39 6.09
N LEU A 190 4.52 -26.29 6.71
CA LEU A 190 5.32 -26.30 7.94
C LEU A 190 4.48 -25.91 9.17
N SER A 191 4.99 -26.19 10.37
CA SER A 191 4.51 -25.55 11.60
C SER A 191 4.86 -24.06 11.59
N ILE A 192 4.22 -23.25 12.46
CA ILE A 192 4.61 -21.83 12.60
C ILE A 192 6.05 -21.70 13.12
N GLU A 193 6.48 -22.58 14.02
CA GLU A 193 7.84 -22.59 14.56
C GLU A 193 8.88 -22.82 13.45
N ASP A 194 8.69 -23.86 12.62
CA ASP A 194 9.57 -24.14 11.47
C ASP A 194 9.51 -23.05 10.41
N ALA A 195 8.33 -22.47 10.19
CA ALA A 195 8.15 -21.35 9.26
C ALA A 195 8.91 -20.11 9.76
N ALA A 196 8.87 -19.83 11.06
CA ALA A 196 9.57 -18.69 11.67
C ALA A 196 11.10 -18.80 11.52
N GLY A 197 11.65 -20.03 11.54
CA GLY A 197 13.07 -20.27 11.23
C GLY A 197 13.48 -19.95 9.78
N LYS A 198 12.53 -19.91 8.84
CA LYS A 198 12.78 -19.68 7.40
C LYS A 198 12.36 -18.29 6.92
N LEU A 199 11.38 -17.67 7.59
CA LEU A 199 10.79 -16.41 7.17
C LEU A 199 11.42 -15.23 7.90
N SER A 200 12.06 -14.32 7.16
CA SER A 200 12.64 -13.09 7.72
C SER A 200 11.62 -12.12 8.33
N CYS A 201 10.32 -12.33 8.11
CA CYS A 201 9.26 -11.55 8.71
C CYS A 201 8.94 -11.99 10.15
N LEU A 202 9.34 -13.18 10.57
CA LEU A 202 9.19 -13.62 11.95
C LEU A 202 10.56 -13.64 12.66
N LYS A 203 10.51 -13.63 13.98
CA LYS A 203 11.63 -13.83 14.90
C LYS A 203 11.16 -14.69 16.05
N ILE A 204 12.05 -15.54 16.52
CA ILE A 204 11.87 -16.32 17.74
C ILE A 204 12.79 -15.68 18.78
N ASP A 205 12.26 -15.31 19.94
CA ASP A 205 13.07 -14.80 21.05
C ASP A 205 13.65 -15.94 21.91
N GLU A 206 14.41 -15.57 22.94
CA GLU A 206 15.04 -16.54 23.86
C GLU A 206 14.04 -17.40 24.65
N ASN A 207 12.76 -16.98 24.72
CA ASN A 207 11.68 -17.70 25.38
C ASN A 207 10.83 -18.52 24.38
N ASN A 208 11.33 -18.71 23.15
CA ASN A 208 10.63 -19.37 22.04
C ASN A 208 9.33 -18.67 21.61
N VAL A 209 9.18 -17.37 21.86
CA VAL A 209 8.01 -16.60 21.43
C VAL A 209 8.23 -16.10 20.00
N VAL A 210 7.34 -16.52 19.10
CA VAL A 210 7.30 -16.06 17.72
C VAL A 210 6.71 -14.65 17.66
N THR A 211 7.40 -13.72 17.02
CA THR A 211 6.94 -12.34 16.82
C THR A 211 7.28 -11.81 15.42
N LEU A 212 6.53 -10.82 14.95
CA LEU A 212 6.76 -10.04 13.76
C LEU A 212 8.03 -9.24 13.93
N ASN A 213 8.99 -9.51 13.06
CA ASN A 213 10.25 -8.81 13.03
C ASN A 213 10.03 -7.32 12.75
N ARG A 214 10.28 -6.48 13.76
CA ARG A 214 10.14 -5.01 13.69
C ARG A 214 11.01 -4.35 12.61
N ARG A 215 12.02 -5.03 12.07
CA ARG A 215 12.86 -4.57 10.96
C ARG A 215 12.36 -5.01 9.58
N ASN A 216 11.32 -5.83 9.52
CA ASN A 216 10.79 -6.35 8.26
C ASN A 216 9.79 -5.38 7.60
N ALA A 217 9.63 -5.51 6.29
CA ALA A 217 8.68 -4.72 5.51
C ALA A 217 7.23 -4.84 5.98
N TYR A 218 6.80 -6.02 6.46
CA TYR A 218 5.43 -6.19 6.96
C TYR A 218 5.17 -5.36 8.22
N PHE A 219 6.15 -5.17 9.10
CA PHE A 219 5.98 -4.24 10.23
C PHE A 219 5.76 -2.81 9.74
N THR A 220 6.54 -2.35 8.75
CA THR A 220 6.34 -1.00 8.19
C THR A 220 4.99 -0.88 7.47
N GLN A 221 4.55 -1.95 6.80
CA GLN A 221 3.26 -2.00 6.12
C GLN A 221 2.11 -1.86 7.12
N VAL A 222 2.07 -2.65 8.20
CA VAL A 222 0.97 -2.58 9.18
C VAL A 222 0.95 -1.24 9.92
N GLN A 223 2.12 -0.66 10.23
CA GLN A 223 2.19 0.69 10.79
C GLN A 223 1.63 1.75 9.84
N GLY A 224 1.93 1.63 8.54
CA GLY A 224 1.36 2.50 7.51
C GLY A 224 -0.14 2.33 7.31
N GLN A 225 -0.64 1.09 7.34
CA GLN A 225 -2.08 0.83 7.29
C GLN A 225 -2.80 1.43 8.50
N MET A 226 -2.28 1.23 9.71
CA MET A 226 -2.85 1.81 10.94
C MET A 226 -2.89 3.35 10.88
N ALA A 227 -1.85 3.99 10.34
CA ALA A 227 -1.82 5.44 10.15
C ALA A 227 -2.85 5.93 9.13
N VAL A 228 -2.88 5.34 7.93
CA VAL A 228 -3.79 5.74 6.84
C VAL A 228 -5.25 5.56 7.24
N LEU A 229 -5.59 4.47 7.94
CA LEU A 229 -6.96 4.17 8.34
C LEU A 229 -7.37 4.83 9.67
N ASN A 230 -6.42 5.43 10.39
CA ASN A 230 -6.60 5.91 11.77
C ASN A 230 -7.18 4.83 12.71
N ILE A 231 -6.67 3.60 12.59
CA ILE A 231 -7.01 2.45 13.44
C ILE A 231 -5.72 1.96 14.08
N HIS A 232 -5.51 2.23 15.36
CA HIS A 232 -4.22 2.02 16.04
C HIS A 232 -3.97 0.60 16.58
N ASN A 233 -4.73 -0.37 16.08
CA ASN A 233 -4.71 -1.76 16.51
C ASN A 233 -4.67 -2.66 15.28
N CYS A 234 -3.74 -3.61 15.25
CA CYS A 234 -3.62 -4.58 14.17
C CYS A 234 -3.40 -5.99 14.71
N TYR A 235 -4.03 -6.98 14.12
CA TYR A 235 -3.64 -8.38 14.21
C TYR A 235 -2.83 -8.73 12.96
N PHE A 236 -1.55 -8.99 13.14
CA PHE A 236 -0.73 -9.62 12.11
C PHE A 236 -0.93 -11.12 12.22
N VAL A 237 -1.35 -11.74 11.12
CA VAL A 237 -1.68 -13.16 11.07
C VAL A 237 -0.84 -13.83 10.01
N LEU A 238 -0.14 -14.91 10.39
CA LEU A 238 0.54 -15.78 9.45
C LEU A 238 -0.05 -17.18 9.53
N CYS A 239 -0.52 -17.71 8.41
CA CYS A 239 -1.10 -19.03 8.34
C CYS A 239 -0.19 -19.99 7.56
N THR A 240 -0.09 -21.21 8.08
CA THR A 240 0.31 -22.39 7.31
C THR A 240 -0.91 -23.29 7.12
N LYS A 241 -0.78 -24.44 6.45
CA LYS A 241 -1.88 -25.36 6.19
C LYS A 241 -2.57 -25.83 7.48
N SER A 242 -1.79 -26.08 8.53
CA SER A 242 -2.27 -26.68 9.78
C SER A 242 -2.17 -25.76 10.99
N ASP A 243 -1.43 -24.65 10.90
CA ASP A 243 -1.10 -23.82 12.06
C ASP A 243 -1.27 -22.31 11.77
N ILE A 244 -1.41 -21.50 12.82
CA ILE A 244 -1.69 -20.06 12.73
C ILE A 244 -0.95 -19.27 13.81
N HIS A 245 -0.20 -18.26 13.39
CA HIS A 245 0.36 -17.23 14.26
C HIS A 245 -0.54 -16.01 14.25
N VAL A 246 -0.99 -15.57 15.43
CA VAL A 246 -1.78 -14.34 15.60
C VAL A 246 -1.05 -13.44 16.59
N GLU A 247 -0.51 -12.32 16.11
CA GLU A 247 0.13 -11.29 16.93
C GLU A 247 -0.68 -10.00 16.92
N TYR A 248 -0.95 -9.49 18.12
CA TYR A 248 -1.43 -8.11 18.28
C TYR A 248 -0.27 -7.11 18.17
N VAL A 249 -0.36 -6.22 17.19
CA VAL A 249 0.58 -5.14 16.91
C VAL A 249 -0.08 -3.79 17.23
N LYS A 250 0.54 -3.03 18.12
CA LYS A 250 0.14 -1.65 18.41
C LYS A 250 0.76 -0.66 17.44
N PHE A 251 0.07 0.45 17.20
CA PHE A 251 0.66 1.57 16.49
C PHE A 251 1.83 2.19 17.26
N ASP A 252 2.95 2.36 16.58
CA ASP A 252 4.15 3.00 17.08
C ASP A 252 4.30 4.37 16.41
N LYS A 253 3.83 5.40 17.13
CA LYS A 253 3.87 6.79 16.67
C LYS A 253 5.29 7.30 16.38
N HIS A 254 6.30 6.82 17.10
CA HIS A 254 7.68 7.28 16.95
C HIS A 254 8.32 6.67 15.71
N PHE A 255 8.12 5.36 15.53
CA PHE A 255 8.49 4.66 14.31
C PHE A 255 7.80 5.27 13.09
N TRP A 256 6.48 5.47 13.16
CA TRP A 256 5.72 6.03 12.04
C TRP A 256 6.17 7.44 11.69
N LYS A 257 6.43 8.32 12.68
CA LYS A 257 6.94 9.67 12.42
C LYS A 257 8.24 9.66 11.59
N SER A 258 9.16 8.75 11.91
CA SER A 258 10.41 8.57 11.16
C SER A 258 10.16 8.08 9.72
N VAL A 259 9.29 7.08 9.55
CA VAL A 259 8.90 6.55 8.23
C VAL A 259 8.23 7.65 7.40
N MET A 260 7.24 8.34 7.96
CA MET A 260 6.47 9.38 7.31
C MET A 260 7.34 10.52 6.80
N SER A 261 8.33 10.96 7.58
CA SER A 261 9.29 11.98 7.13
C SER A 261 10.00 11.56 5.84
N LYS A 262 10.43 10.30 5.75
CA LYS A 262 11.13 9.78 4.56
C LYS A 262 10.18 9.58 3.38
N LEU A 263 8.94 9.16 3.62
CA LEU A 263 7.90 9.07 2.59
C LEU A 263 7.62 10.44 1.97
N LYS A 264 7.45 11.47 2.81
CA LYS A 264 7.22 12.85 2.36
C LYS A 264 8.39 13.38 1.53
N THR A 265 9.63 13.22 2.00
CA THR A 265 10.82 13.62 1.25
C THR A 265 10.91 12.90 -0.09
N PHE A 266 10.72 11.58 -0.11
CA PHE A 266 10.74 10.81 -1.35
C PHE A 266 9.63 11.25 -2.32
N TYR A 267 8.41 11.46 -1.81
CA TYR A 267 7.29 11.88 -2.63
C TYR A 267 7.57 13.22 -3.30
N ASN A 268 7.96 14.22 -2.51
CA ASN A 268 8.17 15.58 -2.98
C ASN A 268 9.38 15.70 -3.93
N ASN A 269 10.47 15.00 -3.62
CA ASN A 269 11.73 15.22 -4.32
C ASN A 269 11.94 14.28 -5.53
N ILE A 270 11.30 13.11 -5.54
CA ILE A 270 11.58 12.06 -6.53
C ILE A 270 10.30 11.56 -7.22
N PHE A 271 9.24 11.32 -6.45
CA PHE A 271 8.02 10.76 -7.03
C PHE A 271 7.25 11.79 -7.86
N LEU A 272 7.05 13.00 -7.32
CA LEU A 272 6.37 14.10 -8.01
C LEU A 272 7.14 14.57 -9.23
N SER A 273 8.48 14.64 -9.17
CA SER A 273 9.30 15.06 -10.30
C SER A 273 9.08 14.14 -11.50
N GLU A 274 9.00 12.82 -11.29
CA GLU A 274 8.70 11.87 -12.36
C GLU A 274 7.25 11.97 -12.88
N ILE A 275 6.29 12.36 -12.05
CA ILE A 275 4.90 12.56 -12.52
C ILE A 275 4.83 13.74 -13.49
N VAL A 276 5.48 14.86 -13.16
CA VAL A 276 5.35 16.12 -13.92
C VAL A 276 6.45 16.31 -14.97
N TYR A 277 7.52 15.51 -14.87
CA TYR A 277 8.67 15.49 -15.76
C TYR A 277 9.25 14.05 -15.84
N PRO A 278 8.64 13.16 -16.65
CA PRO A 278 8.84 11.71 -16.56
C PRO A 278 10.16 11.22 -17.18
N SER A 279 11.26 11.47 -16.47
CA SER A 279 12.63 11.05 -16.83
C SER A 279 12.79 9.54 -16.98
N VAL A 280 12.35 8.76 -15.97
CA VAL A 280 12.48 7.30 -15.92
C VAL A 280 11.65 6.63 -17.02
N LYS A 281 10.46 7.15 -17.31
CA LYS A 281 9.63 6.68 -18.43
C LYS A 281 10.38 6.72 -19.76
N TYR A 282 11.22 7.73 -19.96
CA TYR A 282 11.99 7.93 -21.18
C TYR A 282 13.44 7.41 -21.09
N GLY A 283 13.73 6.55 -20.10
CA GLY A 283 15.01 5.85 -20.00
C GLY A 283 16.13 6.65 -19.34
N LEU A 284 15.83 7.80 -18.73
CA LEU A 284 16.78 8.60 -17.97
C LEU A 284 16.76 8.23 -16.48
N PRO A 285 17.84 8.53 -15.72
CA PRO A 285 17.84 8.35 -14.28
C PRO A 285 16.78 9.22 -13.58
N ALA A 286 16.26 8.73 -12.44
CA ALA A 286 15.29 9.46 -11.64
C ALA A 286 15.86 10.79 -11.16
N LEU A 287 15.08 11.86 -11.37
CA LEU A 287 15.43 13.20 -10.96
C LEU A 287 15.08 13.42 -9.48
N ASP A 288 16.10 13.52 -8.63
CA ASP A 288 15.98 13.98 -7.24
C ASP A 288 16.16 15.50 -7.16
N ILE A 289 15.04 16.24 -7.20
CA ILE A 289 15.07 17.70 -7.17
C ILE A 289 15.53 18.27 -5.82
N GLY A 290 15.55 17.45 -4.77
CA GLY A 290 16.04 17.87 -3.44
C GLY A 290 17.55 18.08 -3.39
N LYS A 291 18.30 17.53 -4.35
CA LYS A 291 19.76 17.75 -4.47
C LYS A 291 20.10 19.12 -5.05
N PHE A 292 19.15 19.76 -5.71
CA PHE A 292 19.32 21.07 -6.32
C PHE A 292 18.78 22.11 -5.34
N LYS A 293 19.67 22.64 -4.51
CA LYS A 293 19.36 23.79 -3.66
C LYS A 293 19.03 24.97 -4.58
N THR A 294 17.87 25.59 -4.33
CA THR A 294 17.63 27.00 -4.67
C THR A 294 18.35 27.86 -3.66
#